data_AF-A0A329RLU9-F1
#
_entry.id   AF-A0A329RLU9-F1
#
_cell.length_a   1.000
_cell.length_b   1.000
_cell.length_c   1.000
_cell.angle_alpha   90.00
_cell.angle_beta   90.00
_cell.angle_gamma   90.00
#
_symmetry.space_group_name_H-M   'P 1'
#
loop_
_entity.id
_entity.type
_entity.pdbx_description
1 polymer ?
#
loop_
_entity_poly.entity_id
_entity_poly.type
_entity_poly.pdbx_seq_one_letter_code
_entity_poly.pdbx_strand_id
1 'polypeptide(L)'
;MSECEAVAAAAVEAAGKPPSIKNLPEVRVLSLRAVISNYRAQKTLWDQVLAFSRARGLDIAGPCLTIYYDQGYKEKDVDAEVCLPIAKDATVDETAASTSSISVHTLPAVPQAASLVHLGSYDALNPCYLKLYEWIDKEGLRPNAPVREVYLRLNMEDVSEKSFVTEIQQPVG
;
A
#
# COMPACT_ATOMS: atom_id res chain seq x y z
N MET A 1 4.83 -11.91 -20.55
CA MET A 1 4.17 -11.44 -19.32
C MET A 1 4.97 -10.26 -18.82
N SER A 2 4.31 -9.14 -18.56
CA SER A 2 4.98 -8.00 -17.91
C SER A 2 5.35 -8.37 -16.48
N GLU A 3 6.30 -7.64 -15.89
CA GLU A 3 6.68 -7.83 -14.48
C GLU A 3 5.47 -7.66 -13.54
N CYS A 4 4.57 -6.72 -13.84
CA CYS A 4 3.31 -6.52 -13.13
C CYS A 4 2.37 -7.74 -13.20
N GLU A 5 2.27 -8.40 -14.36
CA GLU A 5 1.42 -9.60 -14.50
C GLU A 5 1.97 -10.78 -13.68
N ALA A 6 3.29 -10.95 -13.64
CA ALA A 6 3.94 -11.99 -12.86
C ALA A 6 3.76 -11.77 -11.35
N VAL A 7 3.96 -10.53 -10.88
CA VAL A 7 3.69 -10.14 -9.48
C VAL A 7 2.24 -10.44 -9.12
N ALA A 8 1.30 -10.05 -9.98
CA ALA A 8 -0.11 -10.27 -9.74
C ALA A 8 -0.50 -11.75 -9.73
N ALA A 9 0.08 -12.58 -10.61
CA ALA A 9 -0.17 -14.03 -10.62
C ALA A 9 0.35 -14.72 -9.35
N ALA A 10 1.58 -14.43 -8.94
CA ALA A 10 2.14 -14.94 -7.69
C ALA A 10 1.34 -14.48 -6.46
N ALA A 11 0.81 -13.25 -6.50
CA ALA A 11 -0.04 -12.72 -5.44
C ALA A 11 -1.40 -13.46 -5.35
N VAL A 12 -2.01 -13.82 -6.48
CA VAL A 12 -3.22 -14.67 -6.51
C VAL A 12 -2.94 -16.03 -5.86
N GLU A 13 -1.80 -16.66 -6.15
CA GLU A 13 -1.41 -17.92 -5.52
C GLU A 13 -1.11 -17.79 -4.02
N ALA A 14 -0.71 -16.59 -3.57
CA ALA A 14 -0.50 -16.30 -2.16
C ALA A 14 -1.82 -16.08 -1.40
N ALA A 15 -2.89 -15.68 -2.10
CA ALA A 15 -4.20 -15.51 -1.49
C ALA A 15 -4.71 -16.82 -0.89
N GLY A 16 -5.25 -16.75 0.33
CA GLY A 16 -5.74 -17.92 1.08
C GLY A 16 -4.68 -18.65 1.91
N LYS A 17 -3.38 -18.34 1.75
CA LYS A 17 -2.32 -18.83 2.65
C LYS A 17 -2.43 -18.17 4.05
N PRO A 18 -1.89 -18.79 5.11
CA PRO A 18 -1.78 -18.14 6.41
C PRO A 18 -0.82 -16.93 6.33
N PRO A 19 -0.86 -16.02 7.32
CA PRO A 19 0.12 -14.95 7.39
C PRO A 19 1.56 -15.48 7.49
N SER A 20 2.52 -14.67 7.07
CA SER A 20 3.96 -15.03 7.05
C SER A 20 4.83 -13.81 7.34
N ILE A 21 6.06 -14.03 7.82
CA ILE A 21 7.06 -12.95 7.96
C ILE A 21 7.78 -12.71 6.64
N LYS A 22 7.94 -11.44 6.28
CA LYS A 22 8.70 -10.99 5.11
C LYS A 22 9.64 -9.84 5.45
N ASN A 23 10.72 -9.74 4.67
CA ASN A 23 11.55 -8.55 4.61
C ASN A 23 10.96 -7.63 3.53
N LEU A 24 10.75 -6.35 3.84
CA LEU A 24 10.30 -5.35 2.86
C LEU A 24 11.49 -4.51 2.42
N PRO A 25 11.76 -4.38 1.11
CA PRO A 25 12.83 -3.53 0.63
C PRO A 25 12.52 -2.05 0.91
N GLU A 26 13.55 -1.23 0.87
CA GLU A 26 13.36 0.23 0.75
C GLU A 26 12.66 0.55 -0.57
N VAL A 27 11.81 1.58 -0.57
CA VAL A 27 11.08 2.01 -1.77
C VAL A 27 11.09 3.53 -1.84
N ARG A 28 11.56 4.08 -2.96
CA ARG A 28 11.46 5.53 -3.23
C ARG A 28 10.07 5.84 -3.77
N VAL A 29 9.40 6.82 -3.18
CA VAL A 29 7.99 7.11 -3.47
C VAL A 29 7.75 8.59 -3.71
N LEU A 30 6.78 8.89 -4.57
CA LEU A 30 5.96 10.09 -4.45
C LEU A 30 4.86 9.80 -3.44
N SER A 31 4.69 10.66 -2.44
CA SER A 31 3.64 10.46 -1.45
C SER A 31 2.79 11.70 -1.20
N LEU A 32 1.55 11.46 -0.77
CA LEU A 32 0.64 12.48 -0.28
C LEU A 32 -0.08 11.94 0.95
N ARG A 33 0.14 12.60 2.10
CA ARG A 33 -0.49 12.25 3.37
C ARG A 33 -1.56 13.26 3.74
N ALA A 34 -2.74 12.77 4.12
CA ALA A 34 -3.84 13.61 4.59
C ALA A 34 -4.77 12.83 5.50
N VAL A 35 -5.54 13.56 6.30
CA VAL A 35 -6.71 13.01 7.00
C VAL A 35 -7.89 13.02 6.02
N ILE A 36 -8.45 11.85 5.75
CA ILE A 36 -9.54 11.63 4.80
C ILE A 36 -10.81 11.14 5.50
N SER A 37 -11.97 11.36 4.88
CA SER A 37 -13.25 11.06 5.51
C SER A 37 -13.51 9.57 5.75
N ASN A 38 -12.92 8.69 4.95
CA ASN A 38 -12.93 7.23 5.08
C ASN A 38 -11.89 6.59 4.13
N TYR A 39 -11.69 5.28 4.20
CA TYR A 39 -10.72 4.56 3.34
C TYR A 39 -10.95 4.75 1.83
N ARG A 40 -12.21 4.86 1.37
CA ARG A 40 -12.52 5.05 -0.06
C ARG A 40 -12.14 6.45 -0.56
N ALA A 41 -12.07 7.45 0.33
CA ALA A 41 -11.67 8.82 0.00
C ALA A 41 -10.18 8.95 -0.39
N GLN A 42 -9.37 7.88 -0.24
CA GLN A 42 -8.00 7.83 -0.77
C GLN A 42 -7.94 8.09 -2.28
N LYS A 43 -9.03 7.82 -3.02
CA LYS A 43 -9.11 8.10 -4.46
C LYS A 43 -8.70 9.53 -4.78
N THR A 44 -9.10 10.51 -3.97
CA THR A 44 -8.74 11.93 -4.18
C THR A 44 -7.24 12.18 -4.02
N LEU A 45 -6.56 11.46 -3.13
CA LEU A 45 -5.11 11.55 -2.98
C LEU A 45 -4.40 10.86 -4.15
N TRP A 46 -4.87 9.67 -4.54
CA TRP A 46 -4.35 8.94 -5.69
C TRP A 46 -4.48 9.74 -6.99
N ASP A 47 -5.64 10.36 -7.23
CA ASP A 47 -5.87 11.18 -8.43
C ASP A 47 -4.83 12.32 -8.53
N GLN A 48 -4.48 12.96 -7.41
CA GLN A 48 -3.47 14.03 -7.35
C GLN A 48 -2.05 13.51 -7.61
N VAL A 49 -1.62 12.47 -6.90
CA VAL A 49 -0.27 11.91 -7.07
C VAL A 49 -0.07 11.36 -8.49
N LEU A 50 -1.08 10.68 -9.03
CA LEU A 50 -1.04 10.16 -10.40
C LEU A 50 -1.04 11.29 -11.45
N ALA A 51 -1.81 12.36 -11.24
CA ALA A 51 -1.77 13.53 -12.13
C ALA A 51 -0.39 14.20 -12.12
N PHE A 52 0.22 14.36 -10.93
CA PHE A 52 1.56 14.89 -10.78
C PHE A 52 2.62 14.04 -11.50
N SER A 53 2.55 12.72 -11.32
CA SER A 53 3.44 11.74 -11.96
C SER A 53 3.34 11.80 -13.49
N ARG A 54 2.11 11.74 -14.03
CA ARG A 54 1.86 11.80 -15.48
C ARG A 54 2.32 13.11 -16.11
N ALA A 55 2.06 14.25 -15.46
CA ALA A 55 2.48 15.56 -15.97
C ALA A 55 4.00 15.71 -16.11
N ARG A 56 4.78 14.84 -15.45
CA ARG A 56 6.26 14.85 -15.44
C ARG A 56 6.88 13.63 -16.12
N GLY A 57 6.06 12.76 -16.73
CA GLY A 57 6.55 11.54 -17.37
C GLY A 57 7.27 10.59 -16.40
N LEU A 58 6.86 10.57 -15.13
CA LEU A 58 7.43 9.65 -14.15
C LEU A 58 6.75 8.29 -14.25
N ASP A 59 7.56 7.26 -14.48
CA ASP A 59 7.11 5.87 -14.52
C ASP A 59 6.86 5.31 -13.11
N ILE A 60 5.82 4.48 -13.01
CA ILE A 60 5.49 3.74 -11.79
C ILE A 60 6.42 2.53 -11.71
N ALA A 61 7.27 2.50 -10.68
CA ALA A 61 8.35 1.51 -10.53
C ALA A 61 7.97 0.29 -9.66
N GLY A 62 6.69 0.09 -9.38
CA GLY A 62 6.21 -1.04 -8.58
C GLY A 62 4.77 -0.88 -8.09
N PRO A 63 4.27 -1.84 -7.29
CA PRO A 63 2.91 -1.77 -6.74
C PRO A 63 2.71 -0.54 -5.85
N CYS A 64 1.67 0.23 -6.15
CA CYS A 64 1.21 1.32 -5.29
C CYS A 64 0.82 0.80 -3.90
N LEU A 65 1.02 1.61 -2.87
CA LEU A 65 0.65 1.26 -1.51
C LEU A 65 0.11 2.45 -0.73
N THR A 66 -0.70 2.17 0.29
CA THR A 66 -1.16 3.16 1.28
C THR A 66 -0.66 2.78 2.67
N ILE A 67 -0.22 3.77 3.44
CA ILE A 67 0.19 3.62 4.84
C ILE A 67 -0.88 4.27 5.72
N TYR A 68 -1.30 3.57 6.79
CA TYR A 68 -2.26 4.10 7.76
C TYR A 68 -1.60 4.38 9.11
N TYR A 69 -1.72 5.61 9.58
CA TYR A 69 -1.02 6.09 10.77
C TYR A 69 -1.85 6.06 12.06
N ASP A 70 -3.16 5.84 11.93
CA ASP A 70 -4.02 5.68 13.09
C ASP A 70 -3.71 4.40 13.88
N GLN A 71 -3.93 4.48 15.20
CA GLN A 71 -3.93 3.28 16.03
C GLN A 71 -5.26 2.54 15.87
N GLY A 72 -5.23 1.43 15.12
CA GLY A 72 -6.39 0.59 14.88
C GLY A 72 -7.37 1.18 13.87
N TYR A 73 -8.52 0.52 13.73
CA TYR A 73 -9.54 0.89 12.76
C TYR A 73 -10.32 2.15 13.19
N LYS A 74 -10.49 3.09 12.25
CA LYS A 74 -11.41 4.21 12.37
C LYS A 74 -12.41 4.23 11.23
N GLU A 75 -13.66 4.57 11.53
CA GLU A 75 -14.72 4.72 10.52
C GLU A 75 -14.57 6.02 9.71
N LYS A 76 -14.00 7.05 10.34
CA LYS A 76 -13.83 8.39 9.76
C LYS A 76 -12.54 9.05 10.22
N ASP A 77 -12.17 10.13 9.55
CA ASP A 77 -10.99 10.94 9.85
C ASP A 77 -9.72 10.06 9.89
N VAL A 78 -9.54 9.29 8.81
CA VAL A 78 -8.44 8.32 8.65
C VAL A 78 -7.19 9.06 8.20
N ASP A 79 -6.10 8.93 8.94
CA ASP A 79 -4.78 9.46 8.58
C ASP A 79 -4.05 8.48 7.65
N ALA A 80 -4.06 8.79 6.36
CA ALA A 80 -3.56 7.93 5.31
C ALA A 80 -2.52 8.64 4.44
N GLU A 81 -1.51 7.88 4.02
CA GLU A 81 -0.51 8.32 3.04
C GLU A 81 -0.50 7.38 1.84
N VAL A 82 -0.87 7.91 0.68
CA VAL A 82 -0.73 7.18 -0.59
C VAL A 82 0.71 7.32 -1.08
N CYS A 83 1.30 6.22 -1.52
CA CYS A 83 2.71 6.12 -1.91
C CYS A 83 2.83 5.46 -3.29
N LEU A 84 3.22 6.25 -4.29
CA LEU A 84 3.48 5.80 -5.66
C LEU A 84 4.98 5.52 -5.83
N PRO A 85 5.41 4.26 -6.02
CA PRO A 85 6.81 3.93 -6.23
C PRO A 85 7.35 4.55 -7.53
N ILE A 86 8.51 5.17 -7.44
CA ILE A 86 9.23 5.75 -8.58
C ILE A 86 10.64 5.17 -8.67
N ALA A 87 11.24 5.23 -9.86
CA ALA A 87 12.60 4.74 -10.06
C ALA A 87 13.61 5.49 -9.16
N LYS A 88 14.68 4.80 -8.74
CA LYS A 88 15.69 5.38 -7.84
C LYS A 88 16.40 6.59 -8.47
N ASP A 89 16.57 6.57 -9.78
CA ASP A 89 17.20 7.61 -10.61
C ASP A 89 16.21 8.61 -11.24
N ALA A 90 14.90 8.48 -10.95
CA ALA A 90 13.91 9.41 -11.45
C ALA A 90 14.19 10.84 -10.96
N THR A 91 14.31 11.79 -11.90
CA THR A 91 14.48 13.20 -11.57
C THR A 91 13.13 13.81 -11.24
N VAL A 92 12.98 14.32 -10.02
CA VAL A 92 11.75 15.01 -9.58
C VAL A 92 12.10 16.45 -9.23
N ASP A 93 11.35 17.39 -9.78
CA ASP A 93 11.41 18.78 -9.35
C ASP A 93 10.79 18.92 -7.95
N GLU A 94 11.66 19.01 -6.93
CA GLU A 94 11.25 19.12 -5.53
C GLU A 94 10.46 20.40 -5.24
N THR A 95 10.73 21.48 -5.97
CA THR A 95 9.98 22.75 -5.83
C THR A 95 8.53 22.54 -6.26
N ALA A 96 8.34 21.86 -7.40
CA ALA A 96 7.00 21.57 -7.88
C ALA A 96 6.27 20.53 -7.00
N ALA A 97 6.99 19.57 -6.43
CA ALA A 97 6.43 18.62 -5.47
C ALA A 97 5.90 19.34 -4.22
N SER A 98 6.69 20.24 -3.63
CA SER A 98 6.32 20.96 -2.41
C SER A 98 5.08 21.85 -2.61
N THR A 99 4.93 22.49 -3.78
CA THR A 99 3.75 23.32 -4.10
C THR A 99 2.45 22.51 -4.23
N SER A 100 2.55 21.20 -4.41
CA SER A 100 1.41 20.28 -4.56
C SER A 100 1.13 19.45 -3.30
N SER A 101 1.79 19.76 -2.17
CA SER A 101 1.80 18.94 -0.95
C SER A 101 2.28 17.49 -1.16
N ILE A 102 2.93 17.21 -2.29
CA ILE A 102 3.49 15.91 -2.62
C ILE A 102 4.93 15.88 -2.11
N SER A 103 5.29 14.81 -1.41
CA SER A 103 6.65 14.60 -0.94
C SER A 103 7.36 13.55 -1.80
N VAL A 104 8.68 13.69 -1.95
CA VAL A 104 9.55 12.66 -2.49
C VAL A 104 10.40 12.16 -1.35
N HIS A 105 10.29 10.89 -1.00
CA HIS A 105 11.12 10.31 0.05
C HIS A 105 11.27 8.79 -0.12
N THR A 106 12.11 8.19 0.72
CA THR A 106 12.34 6.75 0.72
C THR A 106 11.68 6.14 1.95
N LEU A 107 10.76 5.20 1.72
CA LEU A 107 10.26 4.32 2.76
C LEU A 107 11.41 3.39 3.17
N PRO A 108 11.76 3.31 4.48
CA PRO A 108 12.85 2.47 4.92
C PRO A 108 12.53 0.98 4.72
N ALA A 109 13.58 0.20 4.50
CA ALA A 109 13.50 -1.25 4.53
C ALA A 109 12.95 -1.71 5.89
N VAL A 110 12.08 -2.71 5.88
CA VAL A 110 11.50 -3.31 7.09
C VAL A 110 12.05 -4.72 7.22
N PRO A 111 12.86 -5.00 8.26
CA PRO A 111 13.43 -6.33 8.45
C PRO A 111 12.38 -7.42 8.67
N GLN A 112 11.27 -7.10 9.35
CA GLN A 112 10.21 -8.06 9.61
C GLN A 112 8.85 -7.38 9.51
N ALA A 113 8.03 -7.86 8.57
CA ALA A 113 6.63 -7.53 8.47
C ALA A 113 5.80 -8.80 8.41
N ALA A 114 4.77 -8.87 9.24
CA ALA A 114 3.71 -9.86 9.09
C ALA A 114 2.87 -9.50 7.87
N SER A 115 2.75 -10.44 6.93
CA SER A 115 2.12 -10.25 5.64
C SER A 115 0.97 -11.24 5.44
N LEU A 116 -0.16 -10.73 4.94
CA LEU A 116 -1.31 -11.53 4.51
C LEU A 116 -1.84 -11.00 3.18
N VAL A 117 -2.04 -11.89 2.21
CA VAL A 117 -2.58 -11.55 0.88
C VAL A 117 -4.06 -11.90 0.79
N HIS A 118 -4.85 -10.93 0.35
CA HIS A 118 -6.29 -11.03 0.11
C HIS A 118 -6.58 -10.93 -1.39
N LEU A 119 -7.41 -11.85 -1.89
CA LEU A 119 -8.01 -11.79 -3.23
C LEU A 119 -9.50 -11.50 -3.06
N GLY A 120 -9.93 -10.33 -3.51
CA GLY A 120 -11.32 -9.90 -3.48
C GLY A 120 -11.49 -8.43 -3.10
N SER A 121 -12.75 -8.02 -2.95
CA SER A 121 -13.11 -6.63 -2.63
C SER A 121 -12.51 -6.16 -1.32
N TYR A 122 -12.27 -4.84 -1.25
CA TYR A 122 -11.79 -4.18 -0.03
C TYR A 122 -12.77 -4.29 1.13
N ASP A 123 -14.06 -4.50 0.87
CA ASP A 123 -15.07 -4.70 1.92
C ASP A 123 -14.79 -5.97 2.76
N ALA A 124 -14.02 -6.91 2.22
CA ALA A 124 -13.59 -8.13 2.89
C ALA A 124 -12.19 -8.03 3.53
N LEU A 125 -11.57 -6.84 3.59
CA LEU A 125 -10.27 -6.66 4.24
C LEU A 125 -10.35 -6.74 5.77
N ASN A 126 -11.45 -6.30 6.38
CA ASN A 126 -11.56 -6.30 7.85
C ASN A 126 -11.36 -7.70 8.48
N PRO A 127 -12.01 -8.78 7.99
CA PRO A 127 -11.69 -10.15 8.42
C PRO A 127 -10.22 -10.55 8.22
N CYS A 128 -9.55 -10.05 7.17
CA CYS A 128 -8.14 -10.31 6.92
C CYS A 128 -7.24 -9.63 7.96
N TYR A 129 -7.55 -8.39 8.33
CA TYR A 129 -6.87 -7.70 9.44
C TYR A 129 -7.00 -8.47 10.75
N LEU A 130 -8.21 -8.92 11.11
CA LEU A 130 -8.43 -9.72 12.31
C LEU A 130 -7.56 -10.99 12.31
N LYS A 131 -7.58 -11.74 11.21
CA LYS A 131 -6.76 -12.94 11.04
C LYS A 131 -5.26 -12.64 11.16
N LEU A 132 -4.79 -11.54 10.60
CA LEU A 132 -3.39 -11.13 10.67
C LEU A 132 -2.98 -10.79 12.10
N TYR A 133 -3.75 -9.98 12.82
CA TYR A 133 -3.42 -9.58 14.18
C TYR A 133 -3.54 -10.72 15.19
N GLU A 134 -4.52 -11.61 15.04
CA GLU A 134 -4.58 -12.85 15.83
C GLU A 134 -3.34 -13.72 15.62
N TRP A 135 -2.83 -13.80 14.40
CA TRP A 135 -1.61 -14.54 14.11
C TRP A 135 -0.38 -13.86 14.70
N ILE A 136 -0.24 -12.54 14.54
CA ILE A 136 0.85 -11.74 15.13
C ILE A 136 0.94 -11.99 16.64
N ASP A 137 -0.20 -11.98 17.35
CA ASP A 137 -0.21 -12.21 18.79
C ASP A 137 0.18 -13.65 19.16
N LYS A 138 -0.28 -14.65 18.40
CA LYS A 138 0.10 -16.07 18.60
C LYS A 138 1.60 -16.32 18.41
N GLU A 139 2.24 -15.59 17.50
CA GLU A 139 3.70 -15.64 17.29
C GLU A 139 4.49 -14.86 18.34
N GLY A 140 3.81 -14.19 19.29
CA GLY A 140 4.46 -13.37 20.32
C GLY A 140 5.08 -12.08 19.81
N LEU A 141 4.71 -11.65 18.61
CA LEU A 141 5.22 -10.46 17.93
C LEU A 141 4.36 -9.23 18.28
N ARG A 142 4.91 -8.02 18.09
CA ARG A 142 4.16 -6.77 18.29
C ARG A 142 4.30 -5.83 17.11
N PRO A 143 3.19 -5.18 16.67
CA PRO A 143 3.26 -4.06 15.74
C PRO A 143 4.22 -2.98 16.24
N ASN A 144 5.17 -2.55 15.40
CA ASN A 144 6.18 -1.53 15.77
C ASN A 144 6.25 -0.35 14.79
N ALA A 145 5.44 -0.36 13.73
CA ALA A 145 5.29 0.74 12.78
C ALA A 145 3.91 0.69 12.09
N PRO A 146 3.50 1.77 11.38
CA PRO A 146 2.26 1.83 10.60
C PRO A 146 2.06 0.67 9.62
N VAL A 147 0.83 0.20 9.50
CA VAL A 147 0.45 -0.85 8.54
C VAL A 147 0.42 -0.33 7.11
N ARG A 148 0.76 -1.19 6.15
CA ARG A 148 0.75 -0.89 4.72
C ARG A 148 -0.25 -1.80 4.00
N GLU A 149 -1.04 -1.24 3.10
CA GLU A 149 -1.81 -1.99 2.11
C GLU A 149 -1.15 -1.81 0.75
N VAL A 150 -0.69 -2.91 0.15
CA VAL A 150 -0.03 -2.93 -1.17
C VAL A 150 -0.99 -3.48 -2.21
N TYR A 151 -1.25 -2.71 -3.25
CA TYR A 151 -2.20 -3.04 -4.31
C TYR A 151 -1.50 -3.81 -5.44
N LEU A 152 -1.44 -5.14 -5.28
CA LEU A 152 -0.73 -6.05 -6.21
C LEU A 152 -1.49 -6.29 -7.52
N ARG A 153 -2.82 -6.14 -7.50
CA ARG A 153 -3.66 -6.14 -8.70
C ARG A 153 -4.85 -5.21 -8.50
N LEU A 154 -5.01 -4.28 -9.44
CA LEU A 154 -6.17 -3.40 -9.56
C LEU A 154 -6.69 -3.54 -10.98
N ASN A 155 -7.97 -3.87 -11.13
CA ASN A 155 -8.64 -3.90 -12.43
C ASN A 155 -9.75 -2.85 -12.46
N MET A 156 -9.51 -1.73 -13.12
CA MET A 156 -10.47 -0.62 -13.18
C MET A 156 -11.79 -1.01 -13.89
N GLU A 157 -11.78 -2.08 -14.69
CA GLU A 157 -12.98 -2.61 -15.36
C GLU A 157 -13.81 -3.53 -14.44
N ASP A 158 -13.19 -4.09 -13.39
CA ASP A 158 -13.86 -4.93 -12.41
C ASP A 158 -14.52 -4.09 -11.30
N VAL A 159 -15.74 -3.64 -11.58
CA VAL A 159 -16.59 -2.91 -10.64
C VAL A 159 -16.88 -3.71 -9.37
N SER A 160 -16.79 -5.05 -9.42
CA SER A 160 -17.05 -5.91 -8.25
C SER A 160 -15.84 -6.07 -7.33
N GLU A 161 -14.66 -5.64 -7.78
CA GLU A 161 -13.37 -5.74 -7.07
C GLU A 161 -12.95 -7.17 -6.73
N LYS A 162 -13.65 -8.19 -7.25
CA LYS A 162 -13.38 -9.60 -6.94
C LYS A 162 -12.02 -10.08 -7.44
N SER A 163 -11.51 -9.44 -8.49
CA SER A 163 -10.19 -9.71 -9.04
C SER A 163 -9.06 -8.94 -8.36
N PHE A 164 -9.36 -8.07 -7.38
CA PHE A 164 -8.32 -7.26 -6.74
C PHE A 164 -7.46 -8.12 -5.84
N VAL A 165 -6.16 -7.83 -5.80
CA VAL A 165 -5.22 -8.49 -4.90
C VAL A 165 -4.53 -7.44 -4.06
N THR A 166 -4.69 -7.56 -2.75
CA THR A 166 -4.15 -6.62 -1.76
C THR A 166 -3.35 -7.38 -0.73
N GLU A 167 -2.14 -6.92 -0.45
CA GLU A 167 -1.32 -7.43 0.62
C GLU A 167 -1.33 -6.46 1.80
N ILE A 168 -1.74 -6.94 2.96
CA ILE A 168 -1.61 -6.22 4.23
C ILE A 168 -0.23 -6.56 4.79
N GLN A 169 0.60 -5.54 5.05
CA GLN A 169 1.94 -5.67 5.62
C GLN A 169 2.00 -4.88 6.92
N GLN A 170 2.08 -5.57 8.06
CA GLN A 170 2.23 -4.98 9.38
C GLN A 170 3.69 -5.16 9.84
N PRO A 171 4.50 -4.08 9.91
CA PRO A 171 5.81 -4.14 10.56
C PRO A 171 5.73 -4.66 11.99
N VAL A 172 6.62 -5.58 12.37
CA VAL A 172 6.64 -6.24 13.68
C VAL A 172 8.05 -6.35 14.26
N GLY A 173 8.15 -6.55 15.58
CA GLY A 173 9.38 -6.84 16.31
C GLY A 173 9.12 -7.18 17.77
#